data_AF-A0A2G6N7Y1-F1
#
_entry.id   AF-A0A2G6N7Y1-F1
#
_cell.length_a   1.000
_cell.length_b   1.000
_cell.length_c   1.000
_cell.angle_alpha   90.00
_cell.angle_beta   90.00
_cell.angle_gamma   90.00
#
_symmetry.space_group_name_H-M   'P 1'
#
loop_
_entity.id
_entity.type
_entity.pdbx_description
1 polymer ?
#
loop_
_entity_poly.entity_id
_entity_poly.type
_entity_poly.pdbx_seq_one_letter_code
_entity_poly.pdbx_strand_id
1 'polypeptide(L)' 'MNNDNEESELMRIDDPRIPEIIREHAAAFETPVCYVTILGENILLSDEDGELVDICSIL' A
#
# COMPACT_ATOMS: atom_id res chain seq x y z
N MET A 1 -9.51 -24.57 -14.00
CA MET A 1 -8.53 -23.54 -13.64
C MET A 1 -9.30 -22.36 -13.09
N ASN A 2 -9.28 -22.12 -11.78
CA ASN A 2 -9.77 -20.85 -11.23
C ASN A 2 -8.58 -19.89 -11.28
N ASN A 3 -8.65 -18.92 -12.17
CA ASN A 3 -7.64 -17.89 -12.33
C ASN A 3 -7.97 -16.77 -11.32
N ASP A 4 -7.72 -17.04 -10.04
CA ASP A 4 -8.04 -16.14 -8.89
C ASP A 4 -6.84 -15.22 -8.58
N ASN A 5 -6.12 -14.78 -9.62
CA ASN A 5 -4.81 -14.12 -9.45
C ASN A 5 -4.90 -12.59 -9.43
N GLU A 6 -5.93 -12.04 -8.79
CA GLU A 6 -5.93 -10.66 -8.29
C GLU A 6 -5.53 -10.67 -6.82
N GLU A 7 -4.39 -11.32 -6.55
CA GLU A 7 -3.84 -11.51 -5.20
C GLU A 7 -3.48 -10.14 -4.63
N SER A 8 -4.43 -9.59 -3.87
CA SER A 8 -4.26 -8.35 -3.13
C SER A 8 -3.27 -8.63 -2.01
N GLU A 9 -2.02 -8.21 -2.20
CA GLU A 9 -0.97 -8.47 -1.21
C GLU A 9 -0.86 -7.31 -0.22
N LEU A 10 -1.15 -7.61 1.05
CA LEU A 10 -0.93 -6.69 2.18
C LEU A 10 0.52 -6.81 2.67
N MET A 11 1.23 -5.70 2.69
CA MET A 11 2.62 -5.59 3.11
C MET A 11 2.80 -4.48 4.14
N ARG A 12 3.89 -4.53 4.91
CA ARG A 12 4.27 -3.39 5.76
C ARG A 12 4.91 -2.30 4.91
N ILE A 13 4.72 -1.04 5.27
CA ILE A 13 5.34 0.10 4.57
C ILE A 13 6.87 0.01 4.54
N ASP A 14 7.49 -0.58 5.56
CA ASP A 14 8.94 -0.80 5.64
C ASP A 14 9.44 -2.01 4.83
N ASP A 15 8.56 -2.77 4.19
CA ASP A 15 8.96 -3.94 3.40
C ASP A 15 9.86 -3.48 2.23
N PRO A 16 11.04 -4.10 2.03
CA PRO A 16 12.00 -3.68 1.01
C PRO A 16 11.47 -3.80 -0.43
N ARG A 17 10.36 -4.51 -0.63
CA ARG A 17 9.67 -4.60 -1.93
C ARG A 17 8.86 -3.34 -2.25
N ILE A 18 8.54 -2.52 -1.26
CA ILE A 18 7.82 -1.26 -1.46
C ILE A 18 8.78 -0.21 -2.04
N PRO A 19 8.44 0.40 -3.20
CA PRO A 19 9.26 1.46 -3.78
C PRO A 19 9.48 2.62 -2.81
N GLU A 20 10.67 3.23 -2.86
CA GLU A 20 11.02 4.38 -2.01
C GLU A 20 10.03 5.52 -2.15
N ILE A 21 9.55 5.81 -3.37
CA ILE A 21 8.56 6.86 -3.63
C ILE A 21 7.24 6.65 -2.86
N ILE A 22 6.83 5.39 -2.63
CA ILE A 22 5.61 5.08 -1.87
C ILE A 22 5.86 5.32 -0.37
N ARG A 23 7.06 5.00 0.11
CA ARG A 23 7.47 5.26 1.51
C ARG A 23 7.60 6.75 1.78
N GLU A 24 8.15 7.52 0.84
CA GLU A 24 8.22 8.98 0.92
C GLU A 24 6.83 9.61 0.90
N HIS A 25 5.93 9.14 0.02
CA HIS A 25 4.54 9.59 -0.02
C HIS A 25 3.82 9.28 1.29
N ALA A 26 3.95 8.06 1.80
CA ALA A 26 3.39 7.63 3.08
C ALA A 26 3.89 8.49 4.26
N ALA A 27 5.17 8.90 4.24
CA ALA A 27 5.76 9.75 5.28
C ALA A 27 5.30 11.22 5.22
N ALA A 28 4.64 11.65 4.14
CA ALA A 28 4.12 13.00 4.01
C ALA A 28 2.78 13.21 4.74
N PHE A 29 2.11 12.13 5.15
CA PHE A 29 0.86 12.20 5.90
C PHE A 29 1.10 12.44 7.39
N GLU A 30 0.20 13.20 8.03
CA GLU A 30 0.21 13.36 9.50
C GLU A 30 -0.14 12.05 10.21
N THR A 31 -0.98 11.22 9.58
CA THR A 31 -1.33 9.88 10.07
C THR A 31 -0.23 8.89 9.73
N PRO A 32 0.27 8.10 10.71
CA PRO A 32 1.32 7.12 10.46
C PRO A 32 0.80 5.96 9.61
N VAL A 33 1.18 5.95 8.33
CA VAL A 33 0.93 4.83 7.44
C VAL A 33 1.82 3.65 7.86
N CYS A 34 1.20 2.48 8.05
CA CYS A 34 1.87 1.26 8.52
C CYS A 34 1.81 0.13 7.49
N TYR A 35 0.77 0.10 6.66
CA TYR A 35 0.51 -0.98 5.71
C TYR A 35 0.26 -0.45 4.29
N VAL A 36 0.58 -1.30 3.33
CA VAL A 36 0.39 -1.08 1.90
C VAL A 36 -0.33 -2.30 1.32
N THR A 37 -1.43 -2.07 0.58
CA THR A 37 -2.08 -3.12 -0.19
C THR A 37 -1.95 -2.81 -1.67
N ILE A 38 -1.41 -3.76 -2.46
CA ILE A 38 -1.30 -3.62 -3.90
C ILE A 38 -2.51 -4.29 -4.57
N LEU A 39 -3.32 -3.49 -5.25
CA LEU A 39 -4.51 -3.88 -5.99
C LEU A 39 -4.32 -3.58 -7.48
N GLY A 40 -3.56 -4.44 -8.17
CA GLY A 40 -3.20 -4.23 -9.57
C GLY A 40 -2.37 -2.95 -9.75
N GLU A 41 -2.96 -1.93 -10.38
CA GLU A 41 -2.33 -0.62 -10.61
C GLU A 41 -2.55 0.37 -9.45
N ASN A 42 -3.37 0.00 -8.46
CA ASN A 42 -3.66 0.82 -7.30
C ASN A 42 -2.89 0.35 -6.07
N ILE A 43 -2.53 1.31 -5.24
CA ILE A 43 -1.83 1.14 -3.97
C ILE A 43 -2.69 1.80 -2.89
N LEU A 44 -3.09 1.02 -1.90
CA LEU A 44 -3.82 1.51 -0.74
C LEU A 44 -2.84 1.65 0.42
N LEU A 45 -2.85 2.81 1.07
CA LEU A 45 -2.09 3.08 2.28
C LEU A 45 -3.03 3.03 3.48
N SER A 46 -2.66 2.28 4.51
CA SER A 46 -3.44 2.14 5.72
C SER A 46 -2.61 2.40 6.98
N ASP A 47 -3.26 2.89 8.03
CA ASP A 47 -2.64 3.11 9.34
C ASP A 47 -2.48 1.81 10.15
N GLU A 48 -2.07 1.91 11.41
CA GLU A 48 -1.87 0.74 12.28
C GLU A 48 -3.15 -0.05 12.59
N ASP A 49 -4.33 0.58 12.53
CA ASP A 49 -5.64 -0.06 12.77
C ASP A 49 -6.18 -0.71 11.49
N GLY A 50 -5.55 -0.41 10.34
CA GLY A 50 -5.98 -0.87 9.03
C GLY A 50 -6.95 0.11 8.35
N GLU A 51 -7.17 1.28 8.93
CA GLU A 51 -8.00 2.32 8.34
C GLU A 51 -7.29 2.91 7.11
N LEU A 52 -8.06 3.17 6.06
CA LEU A 52 -7.53 3.71 4.81
C LEU A 52 -7.10 5.17 4.99
N VAL A 53 -5.82 5.44 4.75
CA VAL A 53 -5.23 6.78 4.75
C VAL A 53 -5.31 7.41 3.36
N ASP A 54 -4.93 6.66 2.32
CA ASP A 54 -4.90 7.17 0.95
C ASP A 54 -4.97 6.05 -0.12
N ILE A 55 -5.35 6.41 -1.34
CA ILE A 55 -5.32 5.54 -2.53
C ILE A 55 -4.51 6.25 -3.62
N CYS A 56 -3.40 5.64 -4.03
CA CYS A 56 -2.58 6.10 -5.14
C CYS A 56 -2.60 5.12 -6.30
N SER A 57 -2.47 5.62 -7.52
CA SER A 57 -2.19 4.81 -8.71
C SER A 57 -0.76 5.05 -9.15
N ILE A 58 -0.04 3.99 -9.50
CA ILE A 58 1.30 4.10 -10.10
C ILE A 58 1.09 4.41 -11.59
N LEU A 59 1.30 5.67 -11.99
CA LEU A 59 1.27 6.13 -13.38
C LEU A 59 2.59 5.88 -14.10
#